data_AF-A0A6M3M1W3-F1
#
_entry.id   AF-A0A6M3M1W3-F1
#
_cell.length_a   1.000
_cell.length_b   1.000
_cell.length_c   1.000
_cell.angle_alpha   90.00
_cell.angle_beta   90.00
_cell.angle_gamma   90.00
#
_symmetry.space_group_name_H-M   'P 1'
#
loop_
_entity.id
_entity.type
_entity.pdbx_description
1 polymer ?
#
loop_
_entity_poly.entity_id
_entity_poly.type
_entity_poly.pdbx_seq_one_letter_code
_entity_poly.pdbx_strand_id
1 'polypeptide(L)'
;MDISEFTPGTTYRMTIVPYLDCEPGEERVKVLKVLSPVTAENSRMDDGESVEVPPPQVLAEWKKFLRVQDEHGDVRLQTPTLVVRAEAVTRA
;
A
#
# COMPACT_ATOMS: atom_id res chain seq x y z
N MET A 1 4.89 4.34 -10.55
CA MET A 1 5.44 5.44 -9.71
C MET A 1 6.49 4.87 -8.75
N ASP A 2 7.27 5.72 -8.08
CA ASP A 2 8.22 5.39 -7.02
C ASP A 2 7.62 5.68 -5.63
N ILE A 3 8.10 4.98 -4.59
CA ILE A 3 7.61 5.12 -3.22
C ILE A 3 7.86 6.53 -2.67
N SER A 4 8.98 7.15 -3.05
CA SER A 4 9.38 8.48 -2.58
C SER A 4 8.44 9.60 -3.03
N GLU A 5 7.57 9.34 -4.01
CA GLU A 5 6.54 10.27 -4.49
C GLU A 5 5.33 10.36 -3.53
N PHE A 6 5.25 9.49 -2.52
CA PHE A 6 4.12 9.40 -1.61
C PHE A 6 4.48 9.85 -0.18
N THR A 7 3.58 10.62 0.42
CA THR A 7 3.75 11.11 1.80
C THR A 7 2.96 10.24 2.78
N PRO A 8 3.62 9.63 3.79
CA PRO A 8 2.93 8.95 4.86
C PRO A 8 1.93 9.85 5.60
N GLY A 9 0.74 9.34 5.85
CA GLY A 9 -0.38 10.06 6.47
C GLY A 9 -1.34 10.69 5.45
N THR A 10 -0.93 10.84 4.19
CA THR A 10 -1.75 11.47 3.14
C THR A 10 -2.64 10.45 2.43
N THR A 11 -3.88 10.85 2.16
CA THR A 11 -4.82 10.10 1.34
C THR A 11 -4.67 10.48 -0.13
N TYR A 12 -4.58 9.51 -1.01
CA TYR A 12 -4.48 9.70 -2.45
C TYR A 12 -5.62 9.00 -3.17
N ARG A 13 -6.12 9.62 -4.23
CA ARG A 13 -6.88 8.94 -5.28
C ARG A 13 -5.86 8.37 -6.26
N MET A 14 -5.70 7.05 -6.24
CA MET A 14 -4.73 6.30 -7.05
C MET A 14 -5.44 5.60 -8.21
N THR A 15 -4.84 5.63 -9.38
CA THR A 15 -5.23 4.83 -10.55
C THR A 15 -4.23 3.69 -10.67
N ILE A 16 -4.72 2.45 -10.60
CA ILE A 16 -3.90 1.25 -10.42
C ILE A 16 -4.21 0.25 -11.54
N VAL A 17 -3.17 -0.30 -12.15
CA VAL A 17 -3.26 -1.39 -13.12
C VAL A 17 -3.29 -2.74 -12.38
N PRO A 18 -4.32 -3.59 -12.55
CA PRO A 18 -4.39 -4.93 -11.95
C PRO A 18 -3.35 -5.89 -12.56
N TYR A 19 -2.75 -6.77 -11.76
CA TYR A 19 -1.67 -7.67 -12.20
C TYR A 19 -2.15 -8.93 -12.95
N LEU A 20 -3.38 -9.38 -12.74
CA LEU A 20 -3.90 -10.66 -13.26
C LEU A 20 -5.41 -10.53 -13.53
N ASP A 21 -5.83 -11.04 -14.69
CA ASP A 21 -7.23 -11.21 -15.14
C ASP A 21 -8.04 -9.95 -15.49
N CYS A 22 -7.37 -8.86 -15.84
CA CYS A 22 -8.04 -7.64 -16.29
C CYS A 22 -7.82 -7.41 -17.79
N GLU A 23 -8.88 -6.98 -18.47
CA GLU A 23 -8.82 -6.64 -19.90
C GLU A 23 -7.73 -5.55 -20.11
N PRO A 24 -6.99 -5.57 -21.23
CA PRO A 24 -6.05 -4.51 -21.57
C PRO A 24 -6.73 -3.13 -21.50
N GLY A 25 -6.28 -2.27 -20.57
CA GLY A 25 -6.86 -0.93 -20.35
C GLY A 25 -7.79 -0.81 -19.13
N GLU A 26 -8.00 -1.88 -18.35
CA GLU A 26 -8.76 -1.79 -17.10
C GLU A 26 -7.92 -1.12 -15.99
N GLU A 27 -8.08 0.19 -15.85
CA GLU A 27 -7.52 0.96 -14.74
C GLU A 27 -8.54 1.06 -13.60
N ARG A 28 -8.13 0.74 -12.37
CA ARG A 28 -9.01 0.87 -11.19
C ARG A 28 -8.61 2.09 -10.36
N VAL A 29 -9.57 2.97 -10.15
CA VAL A 29 -9.41 4.11 -9.25
C VAL A 29 -9.74 3.68 -7.82
N LYS A 30 -8.81 3.90 -6.89
CA LYS A 30 -9.00 3.64 -5.45
C LYS A 30 -8.56 4.84 -4.63
N VAL A 31 -9.29 5.13 -3.56
CA VAL A 31 -8.87 6.13 -2.56
C VAL A 31 -8.16 5.41 -1.43
N LEU A 32 -6.87 5.65 -1.29
CA LEU A 32 -5.99 4.92 -0.38
C LEU A 32 -5.17 5.90 0.46
N LYS A 33 -5.13 5.67 1.77
CA LYS A 33 -4.25 6.39 2.69
C LYS A 33 -2.89 5.72 2.72
N VAL A 34 -1.84 6.47 2.41
CA VAL A 34 -0.46 5.99 2.57
C VAL A 34 -0.12 6.04 4.05
N LEU A 35 0.34 4.92 4.59
CA LEU A 35 0.77 4.81 5.98
C LEU A 35 2.29 4.86 6.07
N SER A 36 2.81 4.96 7.30
CA SER A 36 4.23 4.80 7.54
C SER A 36 4.73 3.47 6.96
N PRO A 37 5.96 3.44 6.40
CA PRO A 37 6.56 2.20 5.90
C PRO A 37 6.54 1.08 6.93
N VAL A 38 6.65 -0.15 6.44
CA VAL A 38 6.69 -1.34 7.29
C VAL A 38 7.83 -1.27 8.32
N THR A 39 7.51 -1.66 9.54
CA THR A 39 8.42 -1.84 10.67
C THR A 39 8.09 -3.15 11.38
N ALA A 40 9.01 -3.65 12.20
CA ALA A 40 8.79 -4.83 13.03
C ALA A 40 7.55 -4.70 13.95
N GLU A 41 7.18 -3.48 14.32
CA GLU A 41 6.05 -3.21 15.22
C GLU A 41 4.72 -3.10 14.48
N ASN A 42 4.69 -2.41 13.33
CA ASN A 42 3.45 -2.14 12.59
C ASN A 42 3.09 -3.22 11.55
N SER A 43 3.92 -4.26 11.46
CA SER A 43 3.80 -5.35 10.49
C SER A 43 3.84 -6.73 11.15
N ARG A 44 3.53 -6.80 12.45
CA ARG A 44 3.34 -8.07 13.14
C ARG A 44 2.22 -8.86 12.47
N MET A 45 2.45 -10.15 12.28
CA MET A 45 1.44 -11.08 11.78
C MET A 45 0.77 -11.71 12.98
N ASP A 46 -0.56 -11.65 13.04
CA ASP A 46 -1.36 -12.35 14.04
C ASP A 46 -2.24 -13.35 13.30
N ASP A 47 -2.00 -14.64 13.52
CA ASP A 47 -2.76 -15.73 12.91
C ASP A 47 -3.89 -16.23 13.82
N GLY A 48 -4.13 -15.56 14.96
CA GLY A 48 -5.11 -15.93 15.97
C GLY A 48 -4.59 -16.90 17.03
N GLU A 49 -3.43 -17.52 16.82
CA GLU A 49 -2.76 -18.41 17.79
C GLU A 49 -1.46 -17.78 18.32
N SER A 50 -0.77 -17.01 17.47
CA SER A 50 0.51 -16.40 17.79
C SER A 50 0.68 -15.04 17.10
N VAL A 51 1.48 -14.17 17.72
CA VAL A 51 1.88 -12.89 17.13
C VAL A 51 3.36 -12.97 16.78
N GLU A 52 3.66 -13.01 15.50
CA GLU A 52 5.03 -13.10 14.99
C GLU A 52 5.52 -11.77 14.41
N VAL A 53 6.80 -11.49 14.65
CA VAL A 53 7.51 -10.38 14.01
C VAL A 53 8.13 -10.90 12.72
N PRO A 54 7.85 -10.30 11.56
CA PRO A 54 8.45 -10.75 10.32
C PRO A 54 9.98 -10.68 10.37
N PRO A 55 10.70 -11.65 9.78
CA PRO A 55 12.15 -11.62 9.72
C PRO A 55 12.67 -10.34 9.05
N PRO A 56 13.87 -9.84 9.42
CA PRO A 56 14.43 -8.61 8.85
C PRO A 56 14.53 -8.60 7.32
N GLN A 57 14.77 -9.77 6.72
CA GLN A 57 14.84 -9.95 5.26
C GLN A 57 13.48 -9.70 4.60
N VAL A 58 12.40 -10.20 5.21
CA VAL A 58 11.02 -9.98 4.74
C VAL A 58 10.65 -8.51 4.87
N LEU A 59 10.99 -7.87 5.99
CA LEU A 59 10.77 -6.43 6.18
C LEU A 59 11.53 -5.60 5.13
N ALA A 60 12.74 -5.99 4.75
CA ALA A 60 13.52 -5.29 3.72
C ALA A 60 12.83 -5.35 2.34
N GLU A 61 12.23 -6.49 1.99
CA GLU A 61 11.44 -6.63 0.76
C GLU A 61 10.15 -5.82 0.83
N TRP A 62 9.44 -5.88 1.95
CA TRP A 62 8.18 -5.15 2.14
C TRP A 62 8.33 -3.62 2.12
N LYS A 63 9.50 -3.09 2.50
CA LYS A 63 9.83 -1.66 2.38
C LYS A 63 9.82 -1.15 0.93
N LYS A 64 9.85 -2.05 -0.06
CA LYS A 64 9.73 -1.72 -1.49
C LYS A 64 8.29 -1.53 -1.95
N PHE A 65 7.32 -1.65 -1.03
CA PHE A 65 5.90 -1.47 -1.32
C PHE A 65 5.31 -0.31 -0.52
N LEU A 66 4.23 0.27 -1.03
CA LEU A 66 3.44 1.25 -0.29
C LEU A 66 2.56 0.51 0.71
N ARG A 67 2.73 0.78 2.00
CA ARG A 67 1.77 0.37 3.03
C ARG A 67 0.57 1.30 2.94
N VAL A 68 -0.56 0.80 2.49
CA VAL A 68 -1.77 1.59 2.25
C VAL A 68 -2.95 1.05 3.03
N GLN A 69 -3.86 1.94 3.41
CA GLN A 69 -5.12 1.63 4.04
C GLN A 69 -6.26 2.11 3.15
N ASP A 70 -7.30 1.28 2.98
CA ASP A 70 -8.51 1.67 2.26
C ASP A 70 -9.58 2.28 3.19
N GLU A 71 -10.75 2.58 2.62
CA GLU A 71 -11.86 3.20 3.36
C GLU A 71 -12.49 2.30 4.43
N HIS A 72 -12.29 0.99 4.35
CA HIS A 72 -12.77 0.01 5.34
C HIS A 72 -11.78 -0.18 6.49
N GLY A 73 -10.58 0.40 6.35
CA GLY A 73 -9.51 0.27 7.34
C GLY A 73 -8.54 -0.87 7.04
N ASP A 74 -8.74 -1.60 5.94
CA ASP A 74 -7.90 -2.75 5.58
C ASP A 74 -6.53 -2.26 5.09
N VAL A 75 -5.48 -2.83 5.69
CA VAL A 75 -4.10 -2.48 5.39
C VAL A 75 -3.48 -3.52 4.46
N ARG A 76 -2.85 -3.05 3.39
CA ARG A 76 -2.18 -3.91 2.42
C ARG A 76 -0.90 -3.26 1.87
N LEU A 77 -0.08 -4.09 1.24
CA LEU A 77 1.09 -3.63 0.48
C LEU A 77 0.70 -3.45 -0.99
N GLN A 78 0.88 -2.24 -1.50
CA GLN A 78 0.59 -1.87 -2.88
C GLN A 78 1.91 -1.68 -3.64
N THR A 79 2.05 -2.39 -4.76
CA THR A 79 3.20 -2.21 -5.65
C THR A 79 3.14 -0.81 -6.28
N PRO A 80 4.15 0.04 -6.06
CA PRO A 80 4.15 1.42 -6.53
C PRO A 80 4.23 1.53 -8.06
N THR A 81 4.84 0.53 -8.73
CA THR A 81 4.94 0.49 -10.20
C THR A 81 3.60 0.31 -10.89
N LEU A 82 2.59 -0.23 -10.21
CA LEU A 82 1.23 -0.37 -10.75
C LEU A 82 0.39 0.88 -10.62
N VAL A 83 0.82 1.82 -9.77
CA VAL A 83 0.16 3.11 -9.66
C VAL A 83 0.63 3.94 -10.86
N VAL A 84 -0.29 4.22 -11.76
CA VAL A 84 -0.03 5.01 -12.98
C VAL A 84 -0.33 6.49 -12.78
N ARG A 85 -1.21 6.82 -11.82
CA ARG A 85 -1.52 8.19 -11.41
C ARG A 85 -1.92 8.21 -9.95
N ALA A 86 -1.50 9.24 -9.21
CA ALA A 86 -1.94 9.48 -7.85
C ALA A 86 -2.14 10.97 -7.60
N GLU A 87 -3.24 11.34 -6.96
CA GLU A 87 -3.56 12.72 -6.59
C GLU A 87 -3.89 12.79 -5.11
N ALA A 88 -3.22 13.68 -4.38
CA ALA A 88 -3.51 13.89 -2.97
C ALA A 88 -4.93 14.43 -2.80
N VAL A 89 -5.72 13.78 -1.96
CA VAL A 89 -7.06 14.24 -1.58
C VAL A 89 -6.89 15.23 -0.43
N THR A 90 -6.79 16.52 -0.76
CA THR A 90 -6.91 17.58 0.24
C THR A 90 -8.37 17.67 0.66
N ARG A 91 -8.66 17.45 1.94
CA ARG A 91 -9.94 17.91 2.51
C ARG A 91 -10.01 19.42 2.30
N ALA A 92 -11.02 19.87 1.55
CA ALA A 92 -11.43 21.27 1.53
C ALA A 92 -12.08 21.66 2.87
#